data_AF-A0A382N369-F1
#
_entry.id   AF-A0A382N369-F1
#
_cell.length_a   1.000
_cell.length_b   1.000
_cell.length_c   1.000
_cell.angle_alpha   90.00
_cell.angle_beta   90.00
_cell.angle_gamma   90.00
#
_symmetry.space_group_name_H-M   'P 1'
#
loop_
_entity.id
_entity.type
_entity.pdbx_description
1 polymer ?
#
loop_
_entity_poly.entity_id
_entity_poly.type
_entity_poly.pdbx_seq_one_letter_code
_entity_poly.pdbx_strand_id
1 'polypeptide(L)' 'MLKLSQRLKKYWLILGDCIDQRKQFIFQCENEEEADELKKLTWTLVFKINDRWKVELDDLELRAVPPRFFQSKSN' A
#
# COMPACT_ATOMS: atom_id res chain seq x y z
N MET A 1 15.89 -1.37 18.96
CA MET A 1 14.97 -2.48 18.60
C MET A 1 13.48 -2.08 18.52
N LEU A 2 13.02 -0.97 19.15
CA LEU A 2 11.58 -0.61 19.20
C LEU A 2 11.00 0.16 17.99
N LYS A 3 11.83 0.71 17.10
CA LYS A 3 11.35 1.58 15.99
C LYS A 3 10.62 0.80 14.88
N LEU A 4 11.14 -0.37 14.50
CA LEU A 4 10.59 -1.17 13.40
C LEU A 4 9.12 -1.57 13.67
N SER A 5 8.80 -1.93 14.92
CA SER A 5 7.47 -2.38 15.32
C SER A 5 6.41 -1.27 15.31
N GLN A 6 6.78 -0.01 15.54
CA GLN A 6 5.83 1.12 15.50
C GLN A 6 5.52 1.54 14.06
N ARG A 7 6.53 1.56 13.18
CA ARG A 7 6.36 1.84 11.75
C ARG A 7 5.47 0.81 11.08
N LEU A 8 5.74 -0.47 11.35
CA LEU A 8 4.94 -1.56 10.80
C LEU A 8 3.47 -1.47 11.24
N LYS A 9 3.19 -1.13 12.51
CA LYS A 9 1.82 -0.89 12.99
C LYS A 9 1.15 0.27 12.23
N LYS A 10 1.85 1.38 12.02
CA LYS A 10 1.33 2.52 11.25
C LYS A 10 1.05 2.13 9.80
N TYR A 11 1.97 1.39 9.17
CA TYR A 11 1.81 0.84 7.83
C TYR A 11 0.51 0.01 7.73
N TRP A 12 0.30 -0.94 8.64
CA TRP A 12 -0.90 -1.78 8.64
C TRP A 12 -2.19 -1.00 8.84
N LEU A 13 -2.19 0.00 9.73
CA LEU A 13 -3.36 0.84 9.96
C LEU A 13 -3.76 1.62 8.70
N ILE A 14 -2.79 2.24 8.03
CA ILE A 14 -3.05 3.02 6.81
C ILE A 14 -3.46 2.09 5.67
N LEU A 15 -2.76 0.98 5.48
CA LEU A 15 -3.07 0.03 4.40
C LEU A 15 -4.47 -0.56 4.56
N GLY A 16 -4.84 -0.96 5.78
CA GLY A 16 -6.18 -1.47 6.06
C GLY A 16 -7.27 -0.47 5.70
N ASP A 17 -7.11 0.79 6.12
CA ASP A 17 -8.05 1.88 5.79
C ASP A 17 -8.12 2.15 4.28
N CYS A 18 -6.97 2.14 3.58
CA CYS A 18 -6.94 2.31 2.13
C CYS A 18 -7.64 1.18 1.38
N ILE A 19 -7.46 -0.08 1.82
CA ILE A 19 -8.13 -1.24 1.23
C ILE A 19 -9.64 -1.16 1.44
N ASP A 20 -10.08 -0.87 2.67
CA ASP A 20 -11.51 -0.77 3.03
C ASP A 20 -12.21 0.34 2.24
N GLN A 21 -11.57 1.52 2.16
CA GLN A 21 -12.14 2.68 1.45
C GLN A 21 -11.84 2.68 -0.06
N ARG A 22 -11.10 1.68 -0.58
CA ARG A 22 -10.56 1.66 -1.95
C ARG A 22 -9.91 2.99 -2.36
N LYS A 23 -9.00 3.49 -1.51
CA LYS A 23 -8.22 4.70 -1.78
C LYS A 23 -6.78 4.37 -2.12
N GLN A 24 -6.11 5.32 -2.78
CA GLN A 24 -4.68 5.23 -3.01
C GLN A 24 -3.93 5.18 -1.67
N PHE A 25 -3.07 4.19 -1.55
CA PHE A 25 -2.12 4.03 -0.46
C PHE A 25 -0.77 4.66 -0.85
N ILE A 26 -0.20 5.44 0.06
CA ILE A 26 1.14 6.03 -0.08
C ILE A 26 1.85 5.87 1.26
N PHE A 27 3.07 5.34 1.25
CA PHE A 27 3.86 5.17 2.46
C PHE A 27 5.34 5.42 2.21
N GLN A 28 5.93 6.29 3.04
CA GLN A 28 7.34 6.65 2.98
C GLN A 28 8.18 5.69 3.83
N CYS A 29 9.01 4.89 3.16
CA CYS A 29 9.96 3.99 3.77
C CYS A 29 11.23 4.75 4.23
N GLU A 30 11.92 4.19 5.21
CA GLU A 30 13.17 4.73 5.78
C GLU A 30 14.41 4.28 5.01
N ASN A 31 14.34 3.11 4.38
CA ASN A 31 15.44 2.51 3.63
C ASN A 31 14.92 1.51 2.60
N GLU A 32 15.81 1.09 1.70
CA GLU A 32 15.48 0.21 0.58
C GLU A 32 15.04 -1.18 1.03
N GLU A 33 15.58 -1.69 2.14
CA GLU A 33 15.20 -3.00 2.69
C GLU A 33 13.74 -2.99 3.18
N GLU A 34 13.34 -1.97 3.94
CA GLU A 34 11.95 -1.76 4.34
C GLU A 34 11.05 -1.60 3.11
N ALA A 35 11.49 -0.83 2.11
CA ALA A 35 10.73 -0.57 0.91
C ALA A 35 10.45 -1.84 0.10
N ASP A 36 11.46 -2.69 -0.10
CA ASP A 36 11.33 -3.95 -0.84
C ASP A 36 10.42 -4.94 -0.09
N GLU A 37 10.59 -5.07 1.23
CA GLU A 37 9.76 -5.94 2.06
C GLU A 37 8.29 -5.50 2.11
N LEU A 38 8.04 -4.20 2.33
CA LEU A 38 6.68 -3.66 2.32
C LEU A 38 6.03 -3.75 0.93
N LYS A 39 6.80 -3.61 -0.15
CA LYS A 39 6.30 -3.81 -1.51
C LYS A 39 5.84 -5.25 -1.74
N LYS A 40 6.66 -6.26 -1.41
CA LYS A 40 6.30 -7.69 -1.53
C LYS A 40 5.06 -8.03 -0.72
N LEU A 41 4.98 -7.47 0.50
CA LEU A 41 3.86 -7.68 1.40
C LEU A 41 2.58 -7.04 0.84
N THR A 42 2.63 -5.79 0.37
CA THR A 42 1.51 -5.12 -0.28
C THR A 42 1.02 -5.91 -1.48
N TRP A 43 1.95 -6.33 -2.35
CA TRP A 43 1.65 -7.14 -3.53
C TRP A 43 0.94 -8.44 -3.17
N THR A 44 1.44 -9.15 -2.16
CA THR A 44 0.85 -10.40 -1.68
C THR A 44 -0.58 -10.21 -1.17
N LEU A 45 -0.86 -9.11 -0.46
CA LEU A 45 -2.19 -8.83 0.07
C LEU A 45 -3.18 -8.49 -1.04
N VAL A 46 -2.85 -7.55 -1.92
CA VAL A 46 -3.76 -7.14 -2.99
C VAL A 46 -4.04 -8.29 -3.97
N PHE A 47 -3.04 -9.15 -4.20
CA PHE A 47 -3.20 -10.35 -5.04
C PHE A 47 -4.10 -11.41 -4.37
N LYS A 48 -3.99 -11.60 -3.04
CA LYS A 48 -4.92 -12.48 -2.30
C LYS A 48 -6.37 -12.02 -2.38
N ILE A 49 -6.59 -10.71 -2.45
CA ILE A 49 -7.94 -10.12 -2.57
C ILE A 49 -8.42 -10.19 -4.04
N ASN A 50 -7.59 -10.67 -4.98
CA ASN A 50 -7.81 -10.67 -6.44
C ASN A 50 -8.21 -9.29 -6.99
N ASP A 51 -7.87 -8.23 -6.25
CA ASP A 51 -8.13 -6.86 -6.62
C ASP A 51 -6.85 -6.39 -7.32
N ARG A 52 -6.93 -6.07 -8.61
CA ARG A 52 -5.77 -5.78 -9.48
C ARG A 52 -5.16 -4.41 -9.17
N TRP A 53 -4.71 -4.22 -7.93
CA TRP A 53 -4.06 -2.98 -7.50
C TRP A 53 -2.72 -2.84 -8.21
N LYS A 54 -2.43 -1.62 -8.63
CA LYS A 54 -1.12 -1.26 -9.16
C LYS A 54 -0.23 -0.90 -7.97
N VAL A 55 0.83 -1.66 -7.74
CA VAL A 55 1.81 -1.36 -6.68
C VAL A 55 3.12 -0.92 -7.34
N GLU A 56 3.59 0.25 -6.96
CA GLU A 56 4.80 0.89 -7.48
C GLU A 56 5.68 1.31 -6.31
N LEU A 57 6.99 1.27 -6.53
CA LEU A 57 7.97 1.80 -5.59
C LEU A 57 8.77 2.87 -6.34
N ASP A 58 8.73 4.09 -5.83
CA ASP A 58 9.40 5.28 -6.35
C ASP A 58 10.45 5.68 -5.31
N ASP A 59 11.69 5.24 -5.51
CA ASP A 59 12.76 5.23 -4.50
C ASP A 59 12.33 4.56 -3.18
N LEU A 60 11.98 5.36 -2.17
CA LEU A 60 11.52 4.92 -0.86
C LEU A 60 10.02 5.13 -0.66
N GLU A 61 9.30 5.63 -1.65
CA GLU A 61 7.86 5.85 -1.58
C GLU A 61 7.10 4.68 -2.21
N LEU A 62 6.40 3.93 -1.36
CA LEU A 62 5.54 2.83 -1.78
C LEU A 62 4.15 3.36 -2.09
N ARG A 63 3.72 3.21 -3.34
CA ARG A 63 2.38 3.59 -3.81
C ARG A 63 1.60 2.34 -4.19
N ALA A 64 0.38 2.20 -3.67
CA ALA A 64 -0.55 1.19 -4.14
C ALA A 64 -1.89 1.82 -4.51
N VAL A 65 -2.28 1.67 -5.77
CA VAL A 65 -3.48 2.29 -6.33
C VAL A 65 -4.49 1.18 -6.62
N PRO A 66 -5.69 1.22 -6.03
CA PRO A 66 -6.74 0.29 -6.41
C PRO A 66 -7.07 0.42 -7.89
N PRO A 67 -7.52 -0.67 -8.55
CA PRO A 67 -8.11 -0.53 -9.86
C PRO A 67 -9.24 0.50 -9.75
N ARG A 68 -9.35 1.41 -10.72
CA ARG A 68 -10.50 2.30 -10.78
C ARG A 68 -11.74 1.40 -10.88
N PHE A 69 -12.45 1.20 -9.77
CA PHE A 69 -13.87 0.97 -9.87
C PHE A 69 -14.37 2.19 -10.64
N PHE A 70 -14.96 1.94 -11.80
CA PHE A 70 -15.64 2.96 -12.58
C PHE A 70 -16.60 3.70 -11.63
N GLN A 71 -16.13 4.76 -10.99
CA GLN A 71 -16.99 5.86 -10.63
C GLN A 71 -17.17 6.57 -11.96
N SER A 72 -18.19 6.13 -12.69
CA SER A 72 -18.88 6.96 -13.66
C SER A 72 -19.06 8.32 -12.99
N LYS A 73 -18.17 9.26 -13.32
CA LYS A 73 -18.55 10.66 -13.26
C LYS A 73 -19.59 10.82 -14.35
N SER A 74 -20.85 10.54 -14.00
CA SER A 74 -21.97 11.18 -14.65
C SER A 74 -21.80 12.67 -14.39
N ASN A 75 -21.35 13.39 -15.41
CA ASN A 75 -21.54 14.83 -15.55
C ASN A 75 -21.73 15.12 -17.03
#